data_AF-A0A1H8IDK2-F1
#
_entry.id   AF-A0A1H8IDK2-F1
#
_cell.length_a   1.000
_cell.length_b   1.000
_cell.length_c   1.000
_cell.angle_alpha   90.00
_cell.angle_beta   90.00
_cell.angle_gamma   90.00
#
_symmetry.space_group_name_H-M   'P 1'
#
loop_
_entity.id
_entity.type
_entity.pdbx_description
1 polymer ?
#
loop_
_entity_poly.entity_id
_entity_poly.type
_entity_poly.pdbx_seq_one_letter_code
_entity_poly.pdbx_strand_id
1 'polypeptide(L)'
;MFGLRPGHIQTLQAMLSFLKPGHGETVFASNNSLCQRVGGIDERTLRRHINRFVELGFIKRNDSSNRKRYRVRSSGGECISYGLSLTPLLQRASELIAIAQEMENNRRDRIFIRKQILTKLAHLEEHDPSSAFINHARKALRRKLSLPEYHALLADTDAECQSLSTPDDPPETMELPANDGQTVRHQSKSEEEKKDLDSNIGDEALKPDLLTSVCDQATSFSTERLRNWFDIENHARTLAPMMGIHPETFEKAKNAVGAQKTSCAIFIMLQLGKRIRDFGAYFHSITLGQRQNQFDPLALIKRLSETNERTV
;
A
#
# COMPACT_ATOMS: atom_id res chain seq x y z
N MET A 1 -16.66 14.63 -10.19
CA MET A 1 -16.09 15.99 -10.12
C MET A 1 -15.50 16.45 -11.45
N PHE A 2 -14.45 15.82 -11.99
CA PHE A 2 -13.76 16.34 -13.21
C PHE A 2 -14.16 15.66 -14.54
N GLY A 3 -15.02 14.65 -14.51
CA GLY A 3 -15.45 13.91 -15.71
C GLY A 3 -14.32 13.12 -16.40
N LEU A 4 -13.20 12.89 -15.71
CA LEU A 4 -12.07 12.13 -16.23
C LEU A 4 -12.36 10.63 -16.19
N ARG A 5 -12.25 9.99 -17.36
CA ARG A 5 -12.30 8.53 -17.51
C ARG A 5 -10.94 7.88 -17.28
N PRO A 6 -10.86 6.56 -17.00
CA PRO A 6 -9.59 5.85 -16.77
C PRO A 6 -8.52 6.06 -17.84
N GLY A 7 -8.91 6.11 -19.13
CA GLY A 7 -7.98 6.36 -20.23
C GLY A 7 -7.31 7.74 -20.19
N HIS A 8 -7.98 8.75 -19.62
CA HIS A 8 -7.35 10.05 -19.38
C HIS A 8 -6.25 9.89 -18.31
N ILE A 9 -6.56 9.23 -17.18
CA ILE A 9 -5.59 9.04 -16.09
C ILE A 9 -4.34 8.31 -16.58
N GLN A 10 -4.49 7.26 -17.39
CA GLN A 10 -3.35 6.57 -18.02
C GLN A 10 -2.51 7.50 -18.91
N THR A 11 -3.17 8.38 -19.67
CA THR A 11 -2.49 9.38 -20.50
C THR A 11 -1.72 10.38 -19.65
N LEU A 12 -2.30 10.83 -18.55
CA LEU A 12 -1.66 11.75 -17.61
C LEU A 12 -0.45 11.10 -16.92
N GLN A 13 -0.58 9.84 -16.49
CA GLN A 13 0.51 9.05 -15.91
C GLN A 13 1.67 8.88 -16.90
N ALA A 14 1.37 8.59 -18.18
CA ALA A 14 2.37 8.53 -19.22
C ALA A 14 3.09 9.88 -19.40
N MET A 15 2.36 11.00 -19.42
CA MET A 15 2.96 12.34 -19.50
C MET A 15 3.88 12.65 -18.31
N LEU A 16 3.45 12.34 -17.09
CA LEU A 16 4.26 12.49 -15.87
C LEU A 16 5.54 11.65 -15.94
N SER A 17 5.50 10.46 -16.53
CA SER A 17 6.68 9.61 -16.70
C SER A 17 7.77 10.19 -17.62
N PHE A 18 7.44 11.21 -18.44
CA PHE A 18 8.43 11.93 -19.25
C PHE A 18 9.09 13.09 -18.50
N LEU A 19 8.59 13.46 -17.32
CA LEU A 19 9.22 14.46 -16.47
C LEU A 19 10.41 13.83 -15.74
N LYS A 20 11.54 14.53 -15.77
CA LYS A 20 12.75 14.15 -15.02
C LYS A 20 13.05 15.22 -13.97
N PRO A 21 13.54 14.85 -12.78
CA PRO A 21 13.95 15.82 -11.76
C PRO A 21 14.93 16.85 -12.35
N GLY A 22 14.68 18.14 -12.11
CA GLY A 22 15.52 19.23 -12.60
C GLY A 22 15.39 19.58 -14.10
N HIS A 23 14.51 18.91 -14.86
CA HIS A 23 14.29 19.19 -16.29
C HIS A 23 13.06 20.06 -16.58
N GLY A 24 12.41 20.58 -15.55
CA GLY A 24 11.18 21.37 -15.64
C GLY A 24 9.93 20.51 -15.85
N GLU A 25 8.79 21.18 -15.98
CA GLU A 25 7.45 20.56 -15.95
C GLU A 25 6.82 20.49 -17.35
N THR A 26 7.62 20.66 -18.40
CA THR A 26 7.16 20.68 -19.79
C THR A 26 7.49 19.37 -20.49
N VAL A 27 6.47 18.67 -20.97
CA VAL A 27 6.59 17.45 -21.77
C VAL A 27 6.83 17.84 -23.22
N PHE A 28 8.02 17.54 -23.71
CA PHE A 28 8.43 17.74 -25.12
C PHE A 28 8.42 16.44 -25.94
N ALA A 29 7.91 15.34 -25.39
CA ALA A 29 7.81 14.06 -26.10
C ALA A 29 6.87 14.14 -27.32
N SER A 30 7.22 13.40 -28.37
CA SER A 30 6.41 13.31 -29.59
C SER A 30 5.07 12.63 -29.31
N ASN A 31 4.05 12.87 -30.15
CA ASN A 31 2.77 12.17 -30.02
C ASN A 31 2.93 10.66 -30.14
N ASN A 32 3.80 10.18 -31.03
CA ASN A 32 4.08 8.75 -31.17
C ASN A 32 4.66 8.16 -29.87
N SER A 33 5.64 8.83 -29.26
CA SER A 33 6.24 8.39 -27.99
C SER A 33 5.22 8.39 -26.85
N LEU A 34 4.33 9.37 -26.79
CA LEU A 34 3.23 9.41 -25.82
C LEU A 34 2.25 8.26 -26.05
N CYS A 35 1.84 8.03 -27.29
CA CYS A 35 0.94 6.94 -27.67
C CYS A 35 1.51 5.58 -27.27
N GLN A 36 2.78 5.33 -27.57
CA GLN A 36 3.48 4.10 -27.17
C GLN A 36 3.52 3.94 -25.64
N ARG A 37 3.85 5.00 -24.90
CA ARG A 37 3.97 4.95 -23.43
C ARG A 37 2.64 4.66 -22.71
N VAL A 38 1.52 5.13 -23.25
CA VAL A 38 0.18 4.87 -22.69
C VAL A 38 -0.26 3.41 -22.88
N GLY A 39 0.40 2.66 -23.78
CA GLY A 39 0.00 1.30 -24.15
C GLY A 39 -0.61 1.20 -25.55
N GLY A 40 -0.22 2.10 -26.46
CA GLY A 40 -0.58 2.01 -27.88
C GLY A 40 -1.91 2.66 -28.26
N ILE A 41 -2.27 3.79 -27.66
CA ILE A 41 -3.46 4.55 -28.08
C ILE A 41 -3.22 5.23 -29.44
N ASP A 42 -4.29 5.41 -30.21
CA ASP A 42 -4.22 6.18 -31.45
C ASP A 42 -3.98 7.69 -31.18
N GLU A 43 -3.30 8.37 -32.12
CA GLU A 43 -2.97 9.79 -31.99
C GLU A 43 -4.23 10.67 -31.85
N ARG A 44 -5.34 10.34 -32.52
CA ARG A 44 -6.60 11.08 -32.38
C ARG A 44 -7.12 11.04 -30.94
N THR A 45 -6.98 9.89 -30.28
CA THR A 45 -7.37 9.70 -28.88
C THR A 45 -6.46 10.51 -27.96
N LEU A 46 -5.15 10.47 -28.18
CA LEU A 46 -4.19 11.29 -27.43
C LEU A 46 -4.53 12.79 -27.54
N ARG A 47 -4.80 13.28 -28.76
CA ARG A 47 -5.18 14.69 -28.98
C ARG A 47 -6.48 15.05 -28.25
N ARG A 48 -7.48 14.16 -28.21
CA ARG A 48 -8.72 14.36 -27.44
C ARG A 48 -8.44 14.45 -25.94
N HIS A 49 -7.61 13.57 -25.39
CA HIS A 49 -7.22 13.63 -23.99
C HIS A 49 -6.49 14.93 -23.65
N ILE A 50 -5.54 15.36 -24.49
CA ILE A 50 -4.82 16.63 -24.31
C ILE A 50 -5.80 17.81 -24.33
N ASN A 51 -6.73 17.87 -25.30
CA ASN A 51 -7.74 18.93 -25.34
C ASN A 51 -8.54 18.98 -24.04
N ARG A 52 -8.97 17.80 -23.54
CA ARG A 52 -9.72 17.71 -22.29
C ARG A 52 -8.94 18.24 -21.09
N PHE A 53 -7.64 17.96 -21.00
CA PHE A 53 -6.80 18.50 -19.93
C PHE A 53 -6.58 20.00 -20.03
N VAL A 54 -6.51 20.54 -21.25
CA VAL A 54 -6.44 21.99 -21.46
C VAL A 54 -7.76 22.66 -21.05
N GLU A 55 -8.91 22.10 -21.43
CA GLU A 55 -10.24 22.58 -21.00
C GLU A 55 -10.40 22.59 -19.47
N LEU A 56 -9.86 21.59 -18.78
CA LEU A 56 -9.90 21.49 -17.32
C LEU A 56 -8.85 22.38 -16.62
N GLY A 57 -7.98 23.06 -17.39
CA GLY A 57 -6.91 23.88 -16.83
C GLY A 57 -5.78 23.08 -16.17
N PHE A 58 -5.64 21.78 -16.48
CA PHE A 58 -4.57 20.94 -15.96
C PHE A 58 -3.30 21.02 -16.81
N ILE A 59 -3.43 21.30 -18.11
CA ILE A 59 -2.29 21.40 -19.03
C ILE A 59 -2.36 22.70 -19.79
N LYS A 60 -1.21 23.35 -19.96
CA LYS A 60 -1.05 24.51 -20.85
C LYS A 60 -0.20 24.13 -22.06
N ARG A 61 -0.60 24.58 -23.26
CA ARG A 61 0.24 24.44 -24.46
C ARG A 61 1.26 25.58 -24.50
N ASN A 62 2.53 25.21 -24.60
CA ASN A 62 3.62 26.14 -24.88
C ASN A 62 4.15 25.86 -26.29
N ASP A 63 3.48 26.44 -27.28
CA ASP A 63 3.77 26.16 -28.69
C ASP A 63 5.00 26.94 -29.16
N SER A 64 5.89 26.26 -29.90
CA SER A 64 6.96 26.93 -30.65
C SER A 64 6.41 27.57 -31.93
N SER A 65 7.19 28.43 -32.57
CA SER A 65 6.85 29.02 -33.88
C SER A 65 6.45 27.95 -34.92
N ASN A 66 7.09 26.79 -34.88
CA ASN A 66 6.84 25.67 -35.79
C ASN A 66 5.84 24.64 -35.24
N ARG A 67 5.20 24.90 -34.08
CA ARG A 67 4.31 23.97 -33.35
C ARG A 67 4.94 22.60 -33.03
N LYS A 68 6.27 22.51 -33.13
CA LYS A 68 7.03 21.32 -32.73
C LYS A 68 7.34 21.38 -31.24
N ARG A 69 7.43 20.21 -30.62
CA ARG A 69 7.84 20.07 -29.23
C ARG A 69 9.32 19.78 -29.17
N TYR A 70 10.08 20.63 -28.48
CA TYR A 70 11.53 20.48 -28.32
C TYR A 70 12.01 21.32 -27.14
N ARG A 71 13.21 21.01 -26.67
CA ARG A 71 13.92 21.78 -25.65
C ARG A 71 15.27 22.23 -26.21
N VAL A 72 15.61 23.49 -26.00
CA VAL A 72 16.93 24.07 -26.32
C VAL A 72 17.62 24.45 -25.02
N ARG A 73 18.92 24.18 -24.93
CA ARG A 73 19.76 24.55 -23.80
C ARG A 73 20.80 25.56 -24.27
N SER A 74 20.98 26.63 -23.52
CA SER A 74 22.10 27.56 -23.66
C SER A 74 23.36 26.96 -23.04
N SER A 75 24.53 27.41 -23.50
CA SER A 75 25.81 27.05 -22.90
C SER A 75 25.92 27.48 -21.43
N GLY A 76 25.21 28.55 -21.04
CA GLY A 76 25.10 29.02 -19.65
C GLY A 76 24.12 28.24 -18.76
N GLY A 77 23.52 27.15 -19.25
CA GLY A 77 22.61 26.30 -18.47
C GLY A 77 21.13 26.69 -18.53
N GLU A 78 20.80 27.86 -19.08
CA GLU A 78 19.40 28.25 -19.34
C GLU A 78 18.73 27.30 -20.32
N CYS A 79 17.45 26.98 -20.09
CA CYS A 79 16.69 26.02 -20.90
C CYS A 79 15.35 26.61 -21.32
N ILE A 80 15.05 26.56 -22.62
CA ILE A 80 13.73 26.90 -23.17
C ILE A 80 13.05 25.61 -23.62
N SER A 81 11.83 25.36 -23.16
CA SER A 81 11.07 24.14 -23.47
C SER A 81 9.72 24.47 -24.12
N TYR A 82 9.48 23.94 -25.32
CA TYR A 82 8.22 24.04 -26.04
C TYR A 82 7.52 22.68 -26.04
N GLY A 83 6.25 22.64 -25.64
CA GLY A 83 5.51 21.40 -25.44
C GLY A 83 4.25 21.55 -24.59
N LEU A 84 3.93 20.51 -23.82
CA LEU A 84 2.79 20.49 -22.90
C LEU A 84 3.29 20.78 -21.48
N SER A 85 2.96 21.95 -20.93
CA SER A 85 3.29 22.32 -19.55
C SER A 85 2.26 21.71 -18.59
N LEU A 86 2.77 20.95 -17.61
CA LEU A 86 2.01 20.38 -16.50
C LEU A 86 2.03 21.27 -15.25
N THR A 87 2.63 22.46 -15.34
CA THR A 87 2.70 23.43 -14.24
C THR A 87 1.34 23.71 -13.59
N PRO A 88 0.24 23.94 -14.35
CA PRO A 88 -1.07 24.18 -13.73
C PRO A 88 -1.58 23.00 -12.89
N LEU A 89 -1.33 21.77 -13.32
CA LEU A 89 -1.69 20.57 -12.57
C LEU A 89 -0.87 20.47 -11.28
N LEU A 90 0.45 20.70 -11.37
CA LEU A 90 1.36 20.59 -10.23
C LEU A 90 1.10 21.67 -9.17
N GLN A 91 0.82 22.91 -9.60
CA GLN A 91 0.42 23.99 -8.69
C GLN A 91 -0.88 23.69 -7.93
N ARG A 92 -1.79 22.93 -8.55
CA ARG A 92 -3.06 22.51 -7.94
C ARG A 92 -2.98 21.12 -7.30
N ALA A 93 -1.79 20.52 -7.20
CA ALA A 93 -1.66 19.15 -6.72
C ALA A 93 -2.17 18.99 -5.28
N SER A 94 -1.88 19.94 -4.39
CA SER A 94 -2.35 19.91 -2.99
C SER A 94 -3.88 19.92 -2.90
N GLU A 95 -4.54 20.81 -3.65
CA GLU A 95 -6.01 20.88 -3.77
C GLU A 95 -6.58 19.54 -4.24
N LEU A 96 -6.02 18.97 -5.32
CA LEU A 96 -6.49 17.71 -5.90
C LEU A 96 -6.28 16.52 -4.96
N ILE A 97 -5.17 16.48 -4.23
CA ILE A 97 -4.89 15.43 -3.23
C ILE A 97 -5.88 15.53 -2.07
N ALA A 98 -6.16 16.72 -1.56
CA ALA A 98 -7.13 16.92 -0.48
C ALA A 98 -8.54 16.45 -0.89
N ILE A 99 -8.99 16.83 -2.09
CA ILE A 99 -10.28 16.38 -2.64
C ILE A 99 -10.31 14.85 -2.79
N ALA A 100 -9.23 14.25 -3.31
CA ALA A 100 -9.15 12.80 -3.48
C ALA A 100 -9.21 12.06 -2.13
N GLN A 101 -8.52 12.59 -1.13
CA GLN A 101 -8.52 12.04 0.23
C GLN A 101 -9.90 12.16 0.88
N GLU A 102 -10.57 13.31 0.74
CA GLU A 102 -11.93 13.50 1.24
C GLU A 102 -12.92 12.52 0.59
N MET A 103 -12.82 12.31 -0.73
CA MET A 103 -13.66 11.35 -1.45
C MET A 103 -13.42 9.91 -0.98
N GLU A 104 -12.16 9.55 -0.71
CA GLU A 104 -11.81 8.22 -0.23
C GLU A 104 -12.26 8.00 1.23
N ASN A 105 -12.09 9.00 2.11
CA ASN A 105 -12.61 8.95 3.48
C ASN A 105 -14.13 8.78 3.48
N ASN A 106 -14.85 9.59 2.70
CA ASN A 106 -16.28 9.45 2.50
C ASN A 106 -16.70 8.07 1.96
N ARG A 107 -15.83 7.39 1.20
CA ARG A 107 -16.07 6.02 0.73
C ARG A 107 -15.90 5.02 1.87
N ARG A 108 -14.82 5.16 2.65
CA ARG A 108 -14.52 4.32 3.82
C ARG A 108 -15.61 4.44 4.88
N ASP A 109 -16.02 5.65 5.22
CA ASP A 109 -17.06 5.91 6.23
C ASP A 109 -18.39 5.25 5.85
N ARG A 110 -18.80 5.34 4.59
CA ARG A 110 -20.01 4.66 4.10
C ARG A 110 -19.92 3.14 4.23
N ILE A 111 -18.75 2.56 3.94
CA ILE A 111 -18.53 1.11 4.06
C ILE A 111 -18.58 0.72 5.54
N PHE A 112 -17.92 1.48 6.40
CA PHE A 112 -17.86 1.25 7.84
C PHE A 112 -19.25 1.30 8.48
N ILE A 113 -20.00 2.39 8.27
CA ILE A 113 -21.35 2.56 8.82
C ILE A 113 -22.28 1.47 8.28
N ARG A 114 -22.22 1.16 6.97
CA ARG A 114 -22.99 0.06 6.40
C ARG A 114 -22.70 -1.26 7.11
N LYS A 115 -21.44 -1.55 7.41
CA LYS A 115 -21.04 -2.76 8.13
C LYS A 115 -21.58 -2.77 9.56
N GLN A 116 -21.49 -1.66 10.29
CA GLN A 116 -22.08 -1.54 11.63
C GLN A 116 -23.58 -1.81 11.62
N ILE A 117 -24.33 -1.21 10.68
CA ILE A 117 -25.77 -1.45 10.52
C ILE A 117 -26.04 -2.93 10.27
N LEU A 118 -25.30 -3.57 9.36
CA LEU A 118 -25.49 -4.99 9.04
C LEU A 118 -25.22 -5.91 10.24
N THR A 119 -24.19 -5.63 11.04
CA THR A 119 -23.90 -6.40 12.26
C THR A 119 -25.03 -6.24 13.28
N LYS A 120 -25.51 -5.01 13.51
CA LYS A 120 -26.63 -4.77 14.43
C LYS A 120 -27.92 -5.42 13.95
N LEU A 121 -28.22 -5.34 12.65
CA LEU A 121 -29.38 -6.03 12.07
C LEU A 121 -29.30 -7.55 12.22
N ALA A 122 -28.11 -8.16 12.22
CA ALA A 122 -27.95 -9.59 12.46
C ALA A 122 -28.29 -9.96 13.91
N HIS A 123 -27.81 -9.19 14.89
CA HIS A 123 -28.19 -9.39 16.30
C HIS A 123 -29.70 -9.20 16.54
N LEU A 124 -30.30 -8.20 15.90
CA LEU A 124 -31.76 -8.01 15.96
C LEU A 124 -32.52 -9.21 15.38
N GLU A 125 -32.01 -9.81 14.31
CA GLU A 125 -32.62 -10.98 13.66
C GLU A 125 -32.54 -12.25 14.53
N GLU A 126 -31.51 -12.38 15.39
CA GLU A 126 -31.40 -13.48 16.35
C GLU A 126 -32.51 -13.44 17.41
N HIS A 127 -32.99 -12.24 17.77
CA HIS A 127 -34.02 -12.05 18.80
C HIS A 127 -35.44 -11.96 18.22
N ASP A 128 -35.61 -11.24 17.10
CA ASP A 128 -36.88 -11.16 16.36
C ASP A 128 -36.67 -11.27 14.84
N PRO A 129 -36.75 -12.50 14.29
CA PRO A 129 -36.60 -12.74 12.86
C PRO A 129 -37.68 -12.06 11.99
N SER A 130 -38.82 -11.66 12.57
CA SER A 130 -39.97 -11.13 11.83
C SER A 130 -40.15 -9.61 11.96
N SER A 131 -39.17 -8.91 12.55
CA SER A 131 -39.25 -7.46 12.72
C SER A 131 -39.43 -6.73 11.38
N ALA A 132 -40.46 -5.87 11.32
CA ALA A 132 -40.73 -5.01 10.18
C ALA A 132 -39.56 -4.02 9.91
N PHE A 133 -38.87 -3.61 10.99
CA PHE A 133 -37.71 -2.71 10.92
C PHE A 133 -36.55 -3.34 10.13
N ILE A 134 -36.20 -4.60 10.42
CA ILE A 134 -35.09 -5.31 9.75
C ILE A 134 -35.33 -5.37 8.24
N ASN A 135 -36.57 -5.67 7.84
CA ASN A 135 -36.97 -5.70 6.42
C ASN A 135 -36.87 -4.33 5.75
N HIS A 136 -37.30 -3.26 6.45
CA HIS A 136 -37.20 -1.90 5.96
C HIS A 136 -35.73 -1.45 5.82
N ALA A 137 -34.91 -1.68 6.84
CA ALA A 137 -33.49 -1.35 6.84
C ALA A 137 -32.73 -2.08 5.72
N ARG A 138 -32.96 -3.39 5.55
CA ARG A 138 -32.38 -4.17 4.42
C ARG A 138 -32.81 -3.60 3.06
N LYS A 139 -34.08 -3.22 2.90
CA LYS A 139 -34.58 -2.61 1.67
C LYS A 139 -33.90 -1.27 1.40
N ALA A 140 -33.73 -0.43 2.42
CA ALA A 140 -32.97 0.82 2.31
C ALA A 140 -31.52 0.54 1.89
N LEU A 141 -30.84 -0.44 2.50
CA LEU A 141 -29.47 -0.81 2.17
C LEU A 141 -29.28 -1.41 0.76
N ARG A 142 -30.32 -1.69 -0.03
CA ARG A 142 -30.18 -2.13 -1.43
C ARG A 142 -29.77 -0.99 -2.37
N ARG A 143 -30.08 0.26 -2.04
CA ARG A 143 -29.66 1.44 -2.81
C ARG A 143 -28.39 2.05 -2.22
N LYS A 144 -27.71 2.91 -2.99
CA LYS A 144 -26.55 3.67 -2.51
C LYS A 144 -27.04 4.89 -1.73
N LEU A 145 -26.90 4.88 -0.41
CA LEU A 145 -27.30 5.99 0.46
C LEU A 145 -26.19 7.06 0.51
N SER A 146 -26.62 8.28 0.81
CA SER A 146 -25.72 9.36 1.25
C SER A 146 -25.23 9.09 2.68
N LEU A 147 -24.10 9.71 3.05
CA LEU A 147 -23.53 9.59 4.38
C LEU A 147 -24.50 10.01 5.51
N PRO A 148 -25.26 11.13 5.41
CA PRO A 148 -26.27 11.46 6.42
C PRO A 148 -27.43 10.44 6.48
N GLU A 149 -27.88 9.89 5.34
CA GLU A 149 -28.88 8.82 5.36
C GLU A 149 -28.35 7.54 6.03
N TYR A 150 -27.06 7.22 5.88
CA TYR A 150 -26.44 6.10 6.59
C TYR A 150 -26.39 6.33 8.10
N HIS A 151 -26.02 7.53 8.55
CA HIS A 151 -26.04 7.87 9.98
C HIS A 151 -27.44 7.84 10.57
N ALA A 152 -28.44 8.36 9.86
CA ALA A 152 -29.83 8.29 10.31
C ALA A 152 -30.28 6.83 10.47
N LEU A 153 -30.00 5.97 9.49
CA LEU A 153 -30.35 4.55 9.57
C LEU A 153 -29.60 3.81 10.69
N LEU A 154 -28.35 4.18 10.96
CA LEU A 154 -27.60 3.64 12.09
C LEU A 154 -28.24 4.05 13.43
N ALA A 155 -28.61 5.32 13.59
CA ALA A 155 -29.29 5.81 14.78
C ALA A 155 -30.64 5.10 15.02
N ASP A 156 -31.42 4.90 13.96
CA ASP A 156 -32.68 4.13 14.04
C ASP A 156 -32.40 2.67 14.48
N THR A 157 -31.34 2.07 13.94
CA THR A 157 -30.94 0.69 14.29
C THR A 157 -30.46 0.60 15.74
N ASP A 158 -29.74 1.61 16.23
CA ASP A 158 -29.28 1.69 17.61
C ASP A 158 -30.44 1.83 18.59
N ALA A 159 -31.45 2.64 18.26
CA ALA A 159 -32.66 2.77 19.07
C ALA A 159 -33.43 1.44 19.17
N GLU A 160 -33.54 0.71 18.06
CA GLU A 160 -34.19 -0.60 18.04
C GLU A 160 -33.42 -1.61 18.92
N CYS A 161 -32.10 -1.67 18.81
CA CYS A 161 -31.26 -2.52 19.68
C CYS A 161 -31.45 -2.19 21.16
N GLN A 162 -31.47 -0.91 21.52
CA GLN A 162 -31.68 -0.47 22.91
C GLN A 162 -33.06 -0.83 23.44
N SER A 163 -34.09 -0.81 22.59
CA SER A 163 -35.45 -1.19 22.98
C SER A 163 -35.61 -2.67 23.33
N LEU A 164 -34.72 -3.52 22.79
CA LEU A 164 -34.68 -4.97 23.04
C LEU A 164 -33.78 -5.33 24.22
N SER A 165 -32.83 -4.47 24.60
CA SER A 165 -32.05 -4.61 25.83
C SER A 165 -32.91 -4.23 27.04
N THR A 166 -33.69 -5.18 27.56
CA THR A 166 -34.27 -5.05 28.91
C THR A 166 -33.15 -5.00 29.97
N PRO A 167 -33.30 -4.26 31.09
CA PRO A 167 -32.24 -4.05 32.09
C PRO A 167 -31.74 -5.29 32.87
N ASP A 168 -32.03 -6.51 32.43
CA ASP A 168 -31.86 -7.74 33.21
C ASP A 168 -31.10 -8.83 32.44
N ASP A 169 -30.03 -8.45 31.72
CA ASP A 169 -29.07 -9.42 31.20
C ASP A 169 -27.95 -9.67 32.25
N PRO A 170 -27.80 -10.89 32.80
CA PRO A 170 -26.65 -11.25 33.61
C PRO A 170 -25.38 -11.32 32.72
N PRO A 171 -24.17 -11.14 33.29
CA PRO A 171 -22.94 -11.12 32.49
C PRO A 171 -22.76 -12.44 31.73
N GLU A 172 -22.54 -12.32 30.42
CA GLU A 172 -22.21 -13.38 29.46
C GLU A 172 -21.52 -14.59 30.12
N THR A 173 -22.26 -15.68 30.28
CA THR A 173 -21.66 -16.98 30.55
C THR A 173 -20.90 -17.40 29.29
N MET A 174 -19.61 -17.65 29.46
CA MET A 174 -18.69 -18.16 28.45
C MET A 174 -19.12 -19.58 28.03
N GLU A 175 -20.08 -19.68 27.11
CA GLU A 175 -20.37 -20.94 26.43
C GLU A 175 -19.36 -21.15 25.30
N LEU A 176 -18.44 -22.09 25.52
CA LEU A 176 -17.61 -22.66 24.48
C LEU A 176 -18.49 -23.46 23.52
N PRO A 177 -18.54 -23.16 22.20
CA PRO A 177 -19.13 -24.09 21.26
C PRO A 177 -18.13 -25.22 21.02
N ALA A 178 -18.27 -26.30 21.79
CA ALA A 178 -17.94 -27.62 21.28
C ALA A 178 -18.98 -27.96 20.21
N ASN A 179 -18.66 -27.72 18.94
CA ASN A 179 -19.41 -28.35 17.85
C ASN A 179 -18.50 -28.75 16.70
N ASP A 180 -18.30 -30.06 16.63
CA ASP A 180 -17.84 -30.82 15.47
C ASP A 180 -18.84 -30.61 14.32
N GLY A 181 -18.32 -30.29 13.13
CA GLY A 181 -19.11 -30.38 11.89
C GLY A 181 -19.72 -29.08 11.35
N GLN A 182 -18.87 -28.15 10.92
CA GLN A 182 -19.20 -27.33 9.76
C GLN A 182 -18.09 -27.42 8.72
N THR A 183 -18.32 -28.26 7.72
CA THR A 183 -17.57 -28.28 6.46
C THR A 183 -17.90 -26.99 5.69
N VAL A 184 -17.26 -25.88 6.05
CA VAL A 184 -17.27 -24.66 5.25
C VAL A 184 -16.34 -24.90 4.07
N ARG A 185 -16.93 -25.02 2.87
CA ARG A 185 -16.19 -24.91 1.60
C ARG A 185 -15.60 -23.49 1.52
N HIS A 186 -14.38 -23.33 2.04
CA HIS A 186 -13.59 -22.13 1.82
C HIS A 186 -13.22 -22.05 0.34
N GLN A 187 -13.98 -21.28 -0.44
CA GLN A 187 -13.42 -20.64 -1.62
C GLN A 187 -12.82 -19.31 -1.18
N SER A 188 -11.63 -19.36 -0.59
CA SER A 188 -10.79 -18.18 -0.40
C SER A 188 -10.10 -17.84 -1.71
N LYS A 189 -10.71 -16.95 -2.50
CA LYS A 189 -9.93 -15.95 -3.25
C LYS A 189 -10.01 -14.64 -2.50
N SER A 190 -9.47 -14.65 -1.29
CA SER A 190 -9.12 -13.44 -0.56
C SER A 190 -7.73 -13.01 -1.04
N GLU A 191 -7.69 -12.09 -2.00
CA GLU A 191 -6.62 -11.09 -1.95
C GLU A 191 -6.92 -10.28 -0.68
N GLU A 192 -6.12 -10.50 0.36
CA GLU A 192 -6.16 -9.65 1.55
C GLU A 192 -5.70 -8.24 1.16
N GLU A 193 -6.63 -7.40 0.71
CA GLU A 193 -6.44 -5.94 0.78
C GLU A 193 -6.50 -5.53 2.25
N LYS A 194 -5.38 -5.68 2.96
CA LYS A 194 -5.13 -4.91 4.18
C LYS A 194 -4.68 -3.52 3.76
N LYS A 195 -5.62 -2.58 3.74
CA LYS A 195 -5.34 -1.14 3.70
C LYS A 195 -5.75 -0.51 5.03
N ASP A 196 -4.69 -0.18 5.77
CA ASP A 196 -4.55 0.98 6.65
C ASP A 196 -5.43 0.98 7.90
N LEU A 197 -4.99 0.23 8.91
CA LEU A 197 -4.75 0.89 10.18
C LEU A 197 -3.48 1.73 9.96
N ASP A 198 -3.60 3.06 10.02
CA ASP A 198 -2.52 3.87 10.57
C ASP A 198 -2.39 3.47 12.05
N SER A 199 -1.88 2.26 12.28
CA SER A 199 -1.20 1.97 13.51
C SER A 199 0.11 2.73 13.38
N ASN A 200 0.30 3.71 14.26
CA ASN A 200 1.53 3.76 15.03
C ASN A 200 1.80 2.32 15.52
N ILE A 201 2.36 1.48 14.66
CA ILE A 201 3.04 0.26 15.07
C ILE A 201 4.27 0.85 15.72
N GLY A 202 4.14 1.11 17.02
CA GLY A 202 5.30 1.37 17.85
C GLY A 202 6.33 0.35 17.44
N ASP A 203 7.52 0.84 17.14
CA ASP A 203 8.73 0.05 17.17
C ASP A 203 8.66 -0.82 18.43
N GLU A 204 8.23 -2.08 18.31
CA GLU A 204 8.81 -3.13 19.12
C GLU A 204 10.25 -3.19 18.62
N ALA A 205 11.06 -2.24 19.12
CA ALA A 205 12.39 -1.98 18.64
C ALA A 205 13.17 -3.27 18.81
N LEU A 206 13.42 -3.95 17.69
CA LEU A 206 14.24 -5.13 17.63
C LEU A 206 15.58 -4.73 18.24
N LYS A 207 15.90 -5.31 19.40
CA LYS A 207 17.15 -4.98 20.08
C LYS A 207 18.28 -5.72 19.35
N PRO A 208 19.43 -5.07 19.12
CA PRO A 208 20.57 -5.70 18.48
C PRO A 208 20.99 -6.98 19.21
N ASP A 209 20.88 -6.99 20.55
CA ASP A 209 21.17 -8.14 21.40
C ASP A 209 20.35 -9.39 21.05
N LEU A 210 19.05 -9.22 20.73
CA LEU A 210 18.17 -10.34 20.38
C LEU A 210 18.52 -10.95 19.03
N LEU A 211 18.93 -10.12 18.06
CA LEU A 211 19.36 -10.63 16.75
C LEU A 211 20.65 -11.43 16.88
N THR A 212 21.63 -10.89 17.62
CA THR A 212 22.95 -11.52 17.80
C THR A 212 22.86 -12.82 18.60
N SER A 213 21.91 -12.95 19.54
CA SER A 213 21.72 -14.17 20.34
C SER A 213 20.98 -15.29 19.62
N VAL A 214 20.19 -14.98 18.59
CA VAL A 214 19.43 -15.99 17.83
C VAL A 214 20.17 -16.39 16.55
N CYS A 215 20.91 -15.45 15.94
CA CYS A 215 21.63 -15.67 14.69
C CYS A 215 23.12 -15.93 14.93
N ASP A 216 23.43 -16.95 15.74
CA ASP A 216 24.81 -17.30 16.14
C ASP A 216 25.73 -17.57 14.95
N GLN A 217 25.19 -18.10 13.84
CA GLN A 217 25.96 -18.38 12.65
C GLN A 217 26.49 -17.12 11.98
N ALA A 218 25.76 -16.00 12.03
CA ALA A 218 26.25 -14.73 11.50
C ALA A 218 27.23 -14.05 12.47
N THR A 219 26.96 -14.18 13.77
CA THR A 219 27.82 -13.66 14.84
C THR A 219 29.20 -14.34 14.85
N SER A 220 29.28 -15.64 14.56
CA SER A 220 30.54 -16.41 14.59
C SER A 220 31.56 -15.97 13.53
N PHE A 221 31.12 -15.36 12.43
CA PHE A 221 32.01 -14.78 11.42
C PHE A 221 32.50 -13.37 11.77
N SER A 222 32.03 -12.78 12.87
CA SER A 222 32.45 -11.44 13.27
C SER A 222 33.77 -11.48 14.04
N THR A 223 34.70 -10.62 13.66
CA THR A 223 35.95 -10.39 14.40
C THR A 223 35.76 -9.43 15.57
N GLU A 224 34.67 -8.66 15.57
CA GLU A 224 34.34 -7.64 16.58
C GLU A 224 33.00 -7.91 17.25
N ARG A 225 32.79 -7.37 18.46
CA ARG A 225 31.53 -7.54 19.18
C ARG A 225 30.48 -6.58 18.60
N LEU A 226 29.43 -7.14 18.02
CA LEU A 226 28.28 -6.42 17.48
C LEU A 226 27.45 -5.83 18.63
N ARG A 227 27.56 -4.52 18.91
CA ARG A 227 26.88 -3.86 20.04
C ARG A 227 25.74 -2.95 19.60
N ASN A 228 25.82 -2.41 18.39
CA ASN A 228 24.85 -1.48 17.86
C ASN A 228 24.42 -1.88 16.44
N TRP A 229 23.38 -1.23 15.93
CA TRP A 229 22.85 -1.49 14.59
C TRP A 229 23.80 -1.13 13.45
N PHE A 230 24.71 -0.18 13.67
CA PHE A 230 25.72 0.23 12.69
C PHE A 230 26.78 -0.87 12.51
N ASP A 231 27.22 -1.50 13.61
CA ASP A 231 28.14 -2.64 13.58
C ASP A 231 27.50 -3.83 12.84
N ILE A 232 26.22 -4.10 13.13
CA ILE A 232 25.43 -5.15 12.49
C ILE A 232 25.27 -4.88 10.98
N GLU A 233 25.04 -3.62 10.58
CA GLU A 233 24.96 -3.24 9.17
C GLU A 233 26.28 -3.49 8.44
N ASN A 234 27.39 -3.03 9.01
CA ASN A 234 28.70 -3.19 8.41
C ASN A 234 29.07 -4.67 8.28
N HIS A 235 28.77 -5.48 9.29
CA HIS A 235 28.99 -6.93 9.24
C HIS A 235 28.05 -7.63 8.24
N ALA A 236 26.78 -7.22 8.15
CA ALA A 236 25.88 -7.75 7.12
C ALA A 236 26.38 -7.44 5.70
N ARG A 237 26.96 -6.24 5.49
CA ARG A 237 27.54 -5.82 4.21
C ARG A 237 28.76 -6.69 3.83
N THR A 238 29.59 -7.11 4.79
CA THR A 238 30.75 -7.99 4.52
C THR A 238 30.33 -9.44 4.29
N LEU A 239 29.25 -9.91 4.92
CA LEU A 239 28.70 -11.26 4.73
C LEU A 239 27.94 -11.45 3.41
N ALA A 240 27.25 -10.40 2.93
CA ALA A 240 26.40 -10.49 1.75
C ALA A 240 27.10 -11.08 0.49
N PRO A 241 28.35 -10.70 0.14
CA PRO A 241 29.09 -11.32 -0.97
C PRO A 241 29.33 -12.82 -0.82
N MET A 242 29.53 -13.31 0.42
CA MET A 242 29.72 -14.74 0.69
C MET A 242 28.46 -15.56 0.40
N MET A 243 27.31 -14.90 0.37
CA MET A 243 26.00 -15.48 0.03
C MET A 243 25.62 -15.22 -1.43
N GLY A 244 26.55 -14.74 -2.26
CA GLY A 244 26.29 -14.41 -3.67
C GLY A 244 25.48 -13.12 -3.89
N ILE A 245 25.34 -12.28 -2.86
CA ILE A 245 24.63 -11.00 -2.95
C ILE A 245 25.63 -9.91 -3.28
N HIS A 246 25.49 -9.30 -4.46
CA HIS A 246 26.38 -8.24 -4.92
C HIS A 246 26.22 -6.97 -4.06
N PRO A 247 27.30 -6.20 -3.78
CA PRO A 247 27.24 -4.97 -2.98
C PRO A 247 26.18 -3.97 -3.48
N GLU A 248 26.02 -3.84 -4.79
CA GLU A 248 24.98 -2.98 -5.38
C GLU A 248 23.56 -3.43 -5.04
N THR A 249 23.31 -4.73 -4.97
CA THR A 249 22.01 -5.30 -4.62
C THR A 249 21.71 -5.08 -3.15
N PHE A 250 22.73 -5.19 -2.29
CA PHE A 250 22.62 -4.88 -0.87
C PHE A 250 22.28 -3.39 -0.64
N GLU A 251 22.97 -2.47 -1.33
CA GLU A 251 22.67 -1.03 -1.20
C GLU A 251 21.29 -0.66 -1.78
N LYS A 252 20.85 -1.30 -2.88
CA LYS A 252 19.48 -1.14 -3.39
C LYS A 252 18.44 -1.62 -2.37
N ALA A 253 18.66 -2.78 -1.74
CA ALA A 253 17.79 -3.31 -0.70
C ALA A 253 17.74 -2.39 0.52
N LYS A 254 18.90 -1.90 0.97
CA LYS A 254 19.01 -0.92 2.06
C LYS A 254 18.18 0.32 1.80
N ASN A 255 18.24 0.88 0.59
CA ASN A 255 17.48 2.06 0.21
C ASN A 255 15.97 1.80 0.09
N ALA A 256 15.56 0.56 -0.18
CA ALA A 256 14.16 0.20 -0.37
C ALA A 256 13.44 -0.19 0.94
N VAL A 257 14.11 -0.93 1.84
CA VAL A 257 13.50 -1.51 3.05
C VAL A 257 14.09 -0.94 4.35
N GLY A 258 15.20 -0.21 4.25
CA GLY A 258 15.97 0.29 5.38
C GLY A 258 17.11 -0.64 5.80
N ALA A 259 18.11 -0.06 6.47
CA ALA A 259 19.32 -0.74 6.92
C ALA A 259 19.03 -1.91 7.87
N GLN A 260 18.24 -1.68 8.91
CA GLN A 260 17.94 -2.71 9.92
C GLN A 260 17.28 -3.95 9.31
N LYS A 261 16.23 -3.78 8.51
CA LYS A 261 15.52 -4.89 7.85
C LYS A 261 16.43 -5.65 6.90
N THR A 262 17.29 -4.94 6.18
CA THR A 262 18.25 -5.53 5.24
C THR A 262 19.33 -6.34 5.96
N SER A 263 19.87 -5.81 7.07
CA SER A 263 20.85 -6.52 7.90
C SER A 263 20.25 -7.75 8.57
N CYS A 264 19.02 -7.65 9.10
CA CYS A 264 18.30 -8.80 9.64
C CYS A 264 18.10 -9.90 8.59
N ALA A 265 17.78 -9.54 7.34
CA ALA A 265 17.62 -10.51 6.27
C ALA A 265 18.90 -11.34 6.06
N ILE A 266 20.07 -10.70 6.01
CA ILE A 266 21.35 -11.41 5.88
C ILE A 266 21.58 -12.38 7.05
N PHE A 267 21.37 -11.93 8.28
CA PHE A 267 21.59 -12.73 9.49
C PHE A 267 20.64 -13.93 9.56
N ILE A 268 19.34 -13.70 9.33
CA ILE A 268 18.29 -14.74 9.33
C ILE A 268 18.55 -15.76 8.22
N MET A 269 18.91 -15.28 7.02
CA MET A 269 19.18 -16.17 5.89
C MET A 269 20.38 -17.08 6.16
N LEU A 270 21.45 -16.54 6.75
CA LEU A 270 22.62 -17.35 7.10
C LEU A 270 22.27 -18.38 8.18
N GLN A 271 21.46 -18.02 9.18
CA GLN A 271 20.97 -18.93 10.20
C GLN A 271 20.07 -20.05 9.63
N LEU A 272 19.25 -19.73 8.63
CA LEU A 272 18.40 -20.70 7.92
C LEU A 272 19.23 -21.68 7.05
N GLY A 273 20.44 -21.27 6.63
CA GLY A 273 21.43 -22.11 5.97
C GLY A 273 20.85 -22.99 4.85
N LYS A 274 20.91 -24.31 5.03
CA LYS A 274 20.48 -25.32 4.05
C LYS A 274 18.99 -25.29 3.67
N ARG A 275 18.15 -24.55 4.40
CA ARG A 275 16.73 -24.37 4.05
C ARG A 275 16.54 -23.44 2.86
N ILE A 276 17.55 -22.66 2.50
CA ILE A 276 17.52 -21.73 1.38
C ILE A 276 18.38 -22.31 0.24
N ARG A 277 17.74 -22.55 -0.91
CA ARG A 277 18.42 -23.11 -2.09
C ARG A 277 19.30 -22.09 -2.81
N ASP A 278 18.84 -20.83 -2.87
CA ASP A 278 19.54 -19.72 -3.51
C ASP A 278 19.38 -18.47 -2.65
N PHE A 279 20.47 -18.05 -2.02
CA PHE A 279 20.48 -16.89 -1.14
C PHE A 279 20.28 -15.58 -1.91
N GLY A 280 20.84 -15.42 -3.11
CA GLY A 280 20.68 -14.20 -3.90
C GLY A 280 19.24 -13.97 -4.32
N ALA A 281 18.59 -15.02 -4.87
CA ALA A 281 17.20 -14.95 -5.30
C ALA A 281 16.23 -14.77 -4.12
N TYR A 282 16.49 -15.45 -2.99
CA TYR A 282 15.67 -15.31 -1.79
C TYR A 282 15.77 -13.90 -1.21
N PHE A 283 16.99 -13.36 -1.07
CA PHE A 283 17.23 -12.00 -0.58
C PHE A 283 16.52 -10.97 -1.44
N HIS A 284 16.64 -11.08 -2.77
CA HIS A 284 15.94 -10.20 -3.70
C HIS A 284 14.43 -10.28 -3.51
N SER A 285 13.86 -11.48 -3.37
CA SER A 285 12.41 -11.69 -3.20
C SER A 285 11.84 -11.00 -1.95
N ILE A 286 12.56 -11.07 -0.82
CA ILE A 286 12.10 -10.52 0.47
C ILE A 286 12.49 -9.06 0.71
N THR A 287 13.41 -8.50 -0.09
CA THR A 287 13.83 -7.08 0.06
C THR A 287 13.40 -6.18 -1.08
N LEU A 288 13.47 -6.65 -2.33
CA LEU A 288 13.20 -5.85 -3.53
C LEU A 288 12.04 -6.41 -4.37
N GLY A 289 11.57 -7.61 -4.03
CA GLY A 289 10.61 -8.38 -4.80
C GLY A 289 9.22 -8.43 -4.18
N GLN A 290 8.40 -9.33 -4.70
CA GLN A 290 6.97 -9.43 -4.38
C GLN A 290 6.69 -9.77 -2.91
N ARG A 291 7.66 -10.32 -2.17
CA ARG A 291 7.50 -10.71 -0.76
C ARG A 291 8.00 -9.65 0.23
N GLN A 292 8.42 -8.48 -0.25
CA GLN A 292 8.90 -7.38 0.60
C GLN A 292 7.91 -7.01 1.71
N ASN A 293 6.61 -6.93 1.40
CA ASN A 293 5.57 -6.57 2.37
C ASN A 293 5.19 -7.72 3.32
N GLN A 294 5.63 -8.95 3.03
CA GLN A 294 5.36 -10.12 3.86
C GLN A 294 6.56 -10.49 4.74
N PHE A 295 7.72 -9.88 4.50
CA PHE A 295 8.92 -10.15 5.26
C PHE A 295 8.90 -9.36 6.56
N ASP A 296 8.58 -10.07 7.65
CA ASP A 296 8.69 -9.57 9.02
C ASP A 296 9.88 -10.23 9.74
N PRO A 297 10.99 -9.50 9.94
CA PRO A 297 12.16 -10.00 10.67
C PRO A 297 11.86 -10.43 12.09
N LEU A 298 10.97 -9.74 12.81
CA LEU A 298 10.66 -10.03 14.21
C LEU A 298 10.00 -11.39 14.36
N ALA A 299 8.95 -11.64 13.58
CA ALA A 299 8.24 -12.92 13.58
C ALA A 299 9.17 -14.09 13.20
N LEU A 300 10.11 -13.87 12.27
CA LEU A 300 11.07 -14.91 11.88
C LEU A 300 12.11 -15.18 12.97
N ILE A 301 12.61 -14.15 13.65
CA ILE A 301 13.56 -14.33 14.76
C ILE A 301 12.87 -15.02 15.94
N LYS A 302 11.64 -14.65 16.31
CA LYS A 302 10.85 -15.34 17.35
C LYS A 302 10.64 -16.83 17.02
N ARG A 303 10.36 -17.16 15.75
CA ARG A 303 10.27 -18.57 15.30
C ARG A 303 11.62 -19.29 15.36
N LEU A 304 12.72 -18.61 15.03
CA LEU A 304 14.05 -19.20 15.08
C LEU A 304 14.50 -19.46 16.52
N SER A 305 14.17 -18.57 17.48
CA SER A 305 14.46 -18.79 18.90
C SER A 305 13.70 -20.01 19.44
N GLU A 306 12.42 -20.15 19.13
CA GLU A 306 11.60 -21.32 19.51
C GLU A 306 12.13 -22.63 18.91
N THR A 307 12.73 -22.55 17.72
CA THR A 307 13.32 -23.73 17.06
C THR A 307 14.64 -24.11 17.71
N ASN A 308 15.49 -23.14 18.07
CA ASN A 308 16.78 -23.39 18.73
C ASN A 308 16.59 -24.05 20.10
N GLU A 309 15.59 -23.63 20.89
CA GLU A 309 15.27 -24.22 22.20
C GLU A 309 14.82 -25.70 22.13
N ARG A 310 14.29 -26.16 21.00
CA ARG A 310 13.87 -27.56 20.80
C ARG A 310 14.99 -28.50 20.36
N THR A 311 16.16 -27.96 20.05
CA THR A 311 17.32 -28.72 19.54
C THR A 311 18.47 -28.84 20.55
N VAL A 312 18.27 -28.35 21.77
CA VAL A 312 19.18 -28.52 22.92
C VAL A 312 18.67 -29.63 23.82
#